data_AF-A0A2X1K8M2-F1
#
_entry.id   AF-A0A2X1K8M2-F1
#
_cell.length_a   1.000
_cell.length_b   1.000
_cell.length_c   1.000
_cell.angle_alpha   90.00
_cell.angle_beta   90.00
_cell.angle_gamma   90.00
#
_symmetry.space_group_name_H-M   'P 1'
#
loop_
_entity.id
_entity.type
_entity.pdbx_description
1 polymer ?
#
loop_
_entity_poly.entity_id
_entity_poly.type
_entity_poly.pdbx_seq_one_letter_code
_entity_poly.pdbx_strand_id
1 'polypeptide(L)'
;MNMFFRLTALAGLLAIAGQTFAVEDITRADQIPVLKEETQHATVSERVTSRFTRSHYRQFDLDQAFSAKIFDRYLNLPRLQPQCAAGKRC
;
A
#
# COMPACT_ATOMS: atom_id res chain seq x y z
N MET A 1 24.58 8.14 -49.25
CA MET A 1 23.55 7.95 -48.20
C MET A 1 22.98 9.33 -47.87
N ASN A 2 21.74 9.63 -48.26
CA ASN A 2 21.19 10.99 -48.21
C ASN A 2 21.06 11.53 -46.78
N MET A 3 21.69 12.68 -46.51
CA MET A 3 21.68 13.36 -45.21
C MET A 3 20.25 13.66 -44.73
N PHE A 4 19.36 14.02 -45.66
CA PHE A 4 17.95 14.29 -45.39
C PHE A 4 17.21 13.11 -44.77
N PHE A 5 17.49 11.89 -45.24
CA PHE A 5 16.84 10.68 -44.72
C PHE A 5 17.27 10.36 -43.29
N ARG A 6 18.53 10.66 -42.96
CA ARG A 6 19.06 10.48 -41.59
C ARG A 6 18.49 11.52 -40.63
N LEU A 7 18.34 12.76 -41.09
CA LEU A 7 17.76 13.85 -40.31
C LEU A 7 16.27 13.63 -40.00
N THR A 8 15.49 13.15 -40.97
CA THR A 8 14.08 12.83 -40.75
C THR A 8 13.90 11.64 -39.81
N ALA A 9 14.75 10.61 -39.92
CA ALA A 9 14.72 9.46 -39.02
C ALA A 9 15.08 9.85 -37.57
N LEU A 10 16.09 10.70 -37.36
CA LEU A 10 16.47 11.21 -36.05
C LEU A 10 15.37 12.11 -35.44
N ALA A 11 14.76 12.97 -36.24
CA ALA A 11 13.65 13.82 -35.78
C ALA A 11 12.42 13.00 -35.36
N GLY A 12 12.10 11.93 -36.10
CA GLY A 12 11.01 11.02 -35.74
C GLY A 12 11.26 10.27 -34.42
N LEU A 13 12.50 9.80 -34.21
CA LEU A 13 12.88 9.14 -32.95
C LEU A 13 12.83 10.09 -31.75
N LEU A 14 13.26 11.34 -31.92
CA LEU A 14 13.26 12.34 -30.85
C LEU A 14 11.84 12.77 -30.47
N ALA A 15 10.91 12.83 -31.42
CA ALA A 15 9.52 13.20 -31.18
C ALA A 15 8.76 12.18 -30.30
N ILE A 16 9.19 10.91 -30.31
CA ILE A 16 8.55 9.83 -29.53
C ILE A 16 9.21 9.68 -28.14
N ALA A 17 10.46 10.08 -27.99
CA ALA A 17 11.26 9.87 -26.78
C ALA A 17 10.86 10.71 -25.54
N GLY A 18 9.82 11.55 -25.62
CA GLY A 18 9.47 12.54 -24.58
C GLY A 18 8.08 12.39 -23.95
N GLN A 19 7.31 11.34 -24.25
CA GLN A 19 5.97 11.19 -23.69
C GLN A 19 6.04 10.60 -22.28
N THR A 20 6.01 11.44 -21.25
CA THR A 20 5.81 11.02 -19.85
C THR A 20 4.37 11.29 -19.44
N PHE A 21 3.60 10.22 -19.22
CA PHE A 21 2.26 10.35 -18.63
C PHE A 21 2.42 10.43 -17.10
N ALA A 22 2.11 11.58 -16.53
CA ALA A 22 1.95 11.69 -15.08
C ALA A 22 0.62 11.05 -14.69
N VAL A 23 0.64 10.17 -13.69
CA VAL A 23 -0.58 9.70 -13.02
C VAL A 23 -1.31 10.92 -12.46
N GLU A 24 -2.62 11.00 -12.69
CA GLU A 24 -3.43 12.06 -12.08
C GLU A 24 -3.37 11.98 -10.56
N ASP A 25 -3.13 13.12 -9.92
CA ASP A 25 -3.00 13.20 -8.48
C ASP A 25 -4.36 13.05 -7.79
N ILE A 26 -4.39 12.34 -6.67
CA ILE A 26 -5.58 12.16 -5.85
C ILE A 26 -5.77 13.45 -5.04
N THR A 27 -6.63 14.33 -5.53
CA THR A 27 -6.88 15.67 -4.94
C THR A 27 -8.15 15.71 -4.09
N ARG A 28 -8.99 14.67 -4.16
CA ARG A 28 -10.26 14.57 -3.43
C ARG A 28 -10.43 13.22 -2.76
N ALA A 29 -11.17 13.20 -1.65
CA ALA A 29 -11.36 12.00 -0.84
C ALA A 29 -12.15 10.89 -1.56
N ASP A 30 -13.03 11.25 -2.51
CA ASP A 30 -13.83 10.33 -3.32
C ASP A 30 -13.00 9.59 -4.39
N GLN A 31 -11.81 10.08 -4.71
CA GLN A 31 -10.86 9.42 -5.60
C GLN A 31 -10.08 8.30 -4.89
N ILE A 32 -10.18 8.19 -3.56
CA ILE A 32 -9.52 7.14 -2.80
C ILE A 32 -10.28 5.82 -3.00
N PRO A 33 -9.63 4.75 -3.50
CA PRO A 33 -10.30 3.47 -3.71
C PRO A 33 -10.73 2.85 -2.38
N VAL A 34 -11.96 2.33 -2.34
CA VAL A 34 -12.47 1.59 -1.18
C VAL A 34 -11.73 0.25 -1.08
N LEU A 35 -10.97 0.08 0.01
CA LEU A 35 -10.23 -1.14 0.28
C LEU A 35 -11.18 -2.31 0.49
N LYS A 36 -10.85 -3.46 -0.11
CA LYS A 36 -11.56 -4.72 0.06
C LYS A 36 -10.57 -5.81 0.45
N GLU A 37 -11.05 -6.73 1.25
CA GLU A 37 -10.29 -7.92 1.61
C GLU A 37 -10.07 -8.80 0.36
N GLU A 38 -8.81 -9.16 0.08
CA GLU A 38 -8.45 -10.15 -0.95
C GLU A 38 -8.82 -11.58 -0.53
N THR A 39 -8.99 -12.49 -1.50
CA THR A 39 -9.55 -13.83 -1.27
C THR A 39 -8.73 -14.69 -0.31
N GLN A 40 -7.42 -14.48 -0.22
CA GLN A 40 -6.53 -15.22 0.66
C GLN A 40 -6.60 -14.77 2.12
N HIS A 41 -7.03 -13.54 2.42
CA HIS A 41 -6.92 -12.97 3.77
C HIS A 41 -7.77 -13.72 4.79
N ALA A 42 -8.93 -14.25 4.40
CA ALA A 42 -9.72 -15.12 5.27
C ALA A 42 -8.91 -16.38 5.69
N THR A 43 -8.27 -17.03 4.73
CA THR A 43 -7.43 -18.23 4.99
C THR A 43 -6.20 -17.89 5.83
N VAL A 44 -5.56 -16.75 5.56
CA VAL A 44 -4.40 -16.29 6.32
C VAL A 44 -4.79 -15.96 7.76
N SER A 45 -5.90 -15.25 7.97
CA SER A 45 -6.40 -14.88 9.30
C SER A 45 -6.71 -16.09 10.16
N GLU A 46 -7.31 -17.13 9.59
CA GLU A 46 -7.54 -18.40 10.27
C GLU A 46 -6.21 -19.07 10.69
N ARG A 47 -5.24 -19.15 9.78
CA ARG A 47 -3.93 -19.75 10.06
C ARG A 47 -3.18 -19.02 11.16
N VAL A 48 -3.18 -17.69 11.12
CA VAL A 48 -2.54 -16.85 12.14
C VAL A 48 -3.20 -17.05 13.49
N THR A 49 -4.54 -17.02 13.54
CA THR A 49 -5.30 -17.23 14.78
C THR A 49 -5.03 -18.61 15.39
N SER A 50 -5.01 -19.65 14.55
CA SER A 50 -4.68 -21.02 14.97
C SER A 50 -3.27 -21.12 15.58
N ARG A 51 -2.27 -20.50 14.95
CA ARG A 51 -0.89 -20.49 15.48
C ARG A 51 -0.79 -19.73 16.80
N PHE A 52 -1.38 -18.55 16.91
CA PHE A 52 -1.29 -17.73 18.11
C PHE A 52 -2.01 -18.34 19.30
N THR A 53 -3.16 -18.97 19.10
CA THR A 53 -3.92 -19.59 20.20
C THR A 53 -3.32 -20.92 20.65
N ARG A 54 -2.66 -21.68 19.77
CA ARG A 54 -2.21 -23.06 20.06
C ARG A 54 -0.71 -23.20 20.33
N SER A 55 0.12 -22.36 19.72
CA SER A 55 1.58 -22.56 19.70
C SER A 55 2.36 -21.39 20.28
N HIS A 56 1.69 -20.34 20.75
CA HIS A 56 2.36 -19.21 21.37
C HIS A 56 2.76 -19.54 22.81
N TYR A 57 3.92 -19.03 23.25
CA TYR A 57 4.46 -19.28 24.60
C TYR A 57 3.49 -18.86 25.71
N ARG A 58 2.88 -17.68 25.54
CA ARG A 58 1.82 -17.21 26.43
C ARG A 58 0.53 -17.96 26.12
N GLN A 59 -0.01 -18.67 27.11
CA GLN A 59 -1.37 -19.19 27.07
C GLN A 59 -2.35 -18.04 27.26
N PHE A 60 -3.28 -17.90 26.33
CA PHE A 60 -4.39 -16.94 26.40
C PHE A 60 -5.57 -17.49 25.60
N ASP A 61 -6.78 -17.13 26.03
CA ASP A 61 -7.99 -17.41 25.27
C ASP A 61 -8.37 -16.20 24.43
N LEU A 62 -8.77 -16.45 23.18
CA LEU A 62 -9.29 -15.42 22.28
C LEU A 62 -10.78 -15.21 22.57
N ASP A 63 -11.06 -14.62 23.73
CA ASP A 63 -12.42 -14.34 24.21
C ASP A 63 -12.85 -12.88 23.94
N GLN A 64 -14.01 -12.49 24.46
CA GLN A 64 -14.53 -11.13 24.28
C GLN A 64 -13.67 -10.07 24.98
N ALA A 65 -13.09 -10.38 26.15
CA ALA A 65 -12.25 -9.45 26.89
C ALA A 65 -10.90 -9.23 26.21
N PHE A 66 -10.31 -10.27 25.61
CA PHE A 66 -9.11 -10.16 24.80
C PHE A 66 -9.38 -9.44 23.49
N SER A 67 -10.51 -9.73 22.84
CA SER A 67 -10.96 -9.05 21.62
C SER A 67 -11.13 -7.54 21.83
N ALA A 68 -11.66 -7.10 22.97
CA ALA A 68 -11.75 -5.67 23.32
C ALA A 68 -10.35 -5.00 23.35
N LYS A 69 -9.35 -5.68 23.92
CA LYS A 69 -7.96 -5.18 23.94
C LYS A 69 -7.33 -5.12 22.54
N ILE A 70 -7.66 -6.05 21.65
CA ILE A 70 -7.23 -6.00 20.24
C ILE A 70 -7.85 -4.79 19.56
N PHE A 71 -9.14 -4.53 19.78
CA PHE A 71 -9.85 -3.40 19.22
C PHE A 71 -9.24 -2.05 19.66
N ASP A 72 -9.00 -1.88 20.96
CA ASP A 72 -8.35 -0.67 21.50
C ASP A 72 -6.96 -0.46 20.90
N ARG A 73 -6.20 -1.55 20.72
CA ARG A 73 -4.89 -1.50 20.05
C ARG A 73 -5.03 -1.10 18.59
N TYR A 74 -6.00 -1.64 17.87
CA TYR A 74 -6.25 -1.33 16.46
C TYR A 74 -6.56 0.15 16.26
N LEU A 75 -7.38 0.75 17.12
CA LEU A 75 -7.66 2.20 17.08
C LEU A 75 -6.42 3.08 17.33
N ASN A 76 -5.44 2.55 18.07
CA ASN A 76 -4.20 3.26 18.36
C ASN A 76 -3.10 3.04 17.31
N LEU A 77 -3.21 2.00 16.48
CA LEU A 77 -2.20 1.66 15.48
C LEU A 77 -1.98 2.77 14.43
N PRO A 78 -3.03 3.40 13.83
CA PRO A 78 -2.84 4.52 12.91
C PRO A 78 -2.24 5.76 13.58
N ARG A 79 -2.41 5.93 14.90
CA ARG A 79 -1.85 7.06 15.66
C ARG A 79 -0.37 6.88 16.01
N LEU A 80 0.20 5.70 15.73
CA LEU A 80 1.62 5.38 15.91
C LEU A 80 2.46 5.69 14.66
N GLN A 81 1.91 6.38 13.66
CA GLN A 81 2.70 6.82 12.52
C GLN A 81 3.87 7.69 13.03
N PRO A 82 5.13 7.38 12.67
CA PRO A 82 6.24 8.24 13.02
C PRO A 82 5.95 9.64 12.46
N GLN A 83 6.22 10.66 13.26
CA GLN A 83 6.00 12.08 12.95
C GLN A 83 6.80 12.59 11.72
N CYS A 84 7.33 11.69 10.87
CA CYS A 84 8.09 12.03 9.67
C CYS A 84 7.20 12.28 8.43
N ALA A 85 5.86 12.18 8.52
CA ALA A 85 4.96 12.46 7.39
C ALA A 85 4.67 13.97 7.17
N ALA A 86 5.15 14.85 8.06
CA ALA A 86 4.86 16.29 8.01
C ALA A 86 6.12 17.13 7.72
N GLY A 87 6.86 16.83 6.64
CA GLY A 87 7.84 17.75 6.03
C GLY A 87 8.95 18.31 6.93
N LYS A 88 9.14 17.76 8.13
CA LYS A 88 10.16 18.14 9.09
C LYS A 88 11.09 16.93 9.20
N ARG A 89 12.33 17.13 8.76
CA ARG A 89 13.45 16.20 8.84
C ARG A 89 13.35 15.32 10.09
N CYS A 90 13.28 14.00 9.88
CA CYS A 90 14.13 13.14 10.68
C CYS A 90 15.60 13.56 10.37
#